data_AF-A0A8K1FFA8-F1
#
_entry.id   AF-A0A8K1FFA8-F1
#
_cell.length_a   1.000
_cell.length_b   1.000
_cell.length_c   1.000
_cell.angle_alpha   90.00
_cell.angle_beta   90.00
_cell.angle_gamma   90.00
#
_symmetry.space_group_name_H-M   'P 1'
#
loop_
_entity.id
_entity.type
_entity.pdbx_description
1 polymer ?
#
loop_
_entity_poly.entity_id
_entity_poly.type
_entity_poly.pdbx_seq_one_letter_code
_entity_poly.pdbx_strand_id
1 'polypeptide(L)'
;MNLKQAQMVLSDFLMKCEEEGVELPLNAEDAVIGALKALQAETKHEMGRTQMEAAMAHMKTRYGLKSAPDDQSGDDEPKKPRSKKEPDLDEDADLTTRLNKKLAAKGTGSTISPKARRRPEGKKTKLQDNVRSKGAKRSENQPLVDQLVQLGEYEMHSGHTQRGIARMRAAMQVRDVDEVIKSGAQAKKLDRVGPSAAAKVDAILNAGLKGAMREYEPKAG
;
A
#
# COMPACT_ATOMS: atom_id res chain seq x y z
N MET A 1 15.39 -7.11 -22.88
CA MET A 1 15.07 -8.54 -22.65
C MET A 1 13.75 -8.85 -23.33
N ASN A 2 13.70 -9.89 -24.16
CA ASN A 2 12.45 -10.37 -24.76
C ASN A 2 11.62 -11.15 -23.73
N LEU A 3 10.29 -11.20 -23.87
CA LEU A 3 9.39 -11.89 -22.94
C LEU A 3 9.80 -13.36 -22.70
N LYS A 4 10.18 -14.07 -23.77
CA LYS A 4 10.68 -15.46 -23.69
C LYS A 4 11.97 -15.58 -22.87
N GLN A 5 12.88 -14.60 -22.97
CA GLN A 5 14.12 -14.59 -22.21
C GLN A 5 13.86 -14.33 -20.72
N ALA A 6 12.94 -13.41 -20.40
CA ALA A 6 12.55 -13.14 -19.02
C ALA A 6 11.88 -14.34 -18.35
N GLN A 7 11.02 -15.07 -19.09
CA GLN A 7 10.41 -16.31 -18.63
C GLN A 7 11.46 -17.40 -18.36
N MET A 8 12.44 -17.58 -19.25
CA MET A 8 13.52 -18.54 -19.04
C MET A 8 14.36 -18.21 -17.79
N VAL A 9 14.73 -16.94 -17.61
CA VAL A 9 15.52 -16.50 -16.44
C VAL A 9 14.74 -16.71 -15.14
N LEU A 10 13.44 -16.43 -15.15
CA LEU A 10 12.58 -16.63 -13.99
C LEU A 10 12.42 -18.12 -13.64
N SER A 11 12.19 -18.98 -14.63
CA SER A 11 12.08 -20.43 -14.41
C SER A 11 13.39 -21.04 -13.91
N ASP A 12 14.53 -20.65 -14.50
CA ASP A 12 15.85 -21.10 -14.06
C ASP A 12 16.16 -20.66 -12.62
N PHE A 13 15.72 -19.44 -12.26
CA PHE A 13 15.88 -18.93 -10.89
C PHE A 13 15.02 -19.67 -9.86
N LEU A 14 13.75 -19.97 -10.19
CA LEU A 14 12.86 -20.72 -9.29
C LEU A 14 13.35 -22.16 -9.10
N MET A 15 13.86 -22.80 -10.15
CA MET A 15 14.45 -24.13 -10.08
C MET A 15 15.67 -24.16 -9.13
N LYS A 16 16.57 -23.16 -9.23
CA LYS A 16 17.71 -23.01 -8.31
C LYS A 16 17.30 -22.72 -6.87
N CYS A 17 16.21 -21.98 -6.65
CA CYS A 17 15.67 -21.77 -5.31
C CYS A 17 15.22 -23.09 -4.68
N GLU A 18 14.61 -23.99 -5.46
CA GLU A 18 14.20 -25.31 -5.01
C GLU A 18 15.42 -26.22 -4.73
N GLU A 19 16.43 -26.21 -5.60
CA GLU A 19 17.70 -26.94 -5.39
C GLU A 19 18.44 -26.51 -4.12
N GLU A 20 18.44 -25.20 -3.81
CA GLU A 20 19.06 -24.67 -2.59
C GLU A 20 18.15 -24.74 -1.35
N GLY A 21 16.97 -25.39 -1.45
CA GLY A 21 16.07 -25.63 -0.33
C GLY A 21 15.35 -24.38 0.19
N VAL A 22 15.14 -23.37 -0.66
CA VAL A 22 14.35 -22.19 -0.30
C VAL A 22 12.86 -22.57 -0.32
N GLU A 23 12.17 -22.43 0.82
CA GLU A 23 10.73 -22.70 0.90
C GLU A 23 9.94 -21.66 0.09
N LEU A 24 9.64 -21.97 -1.17
CA LEU A 24 8.81 -21.10 -2.00
C LEU A 24 7.35 -21.10 -1.49
N PRO A 25 6.61 -19.98 -1.64
CA PRO A 25 5.20 -19.91 -1.29
C PRO A 25 4.37 -21.01 -1.98
N LEU A 26 3.39 -21.59 -1.26
CA LEU A 26 2.46 -22.60 -1.80
C LEU A 26 1.70 -22.11 -3.05
N ASN A 27 1.52 -20.79 -3.17
CA ASN A 27 0.88 -20.16 -4.32
C ASN A 27 1.93 -19.84 -5.39
N ALA A 28 1.76 -20.43 -6.58
CA ALA A 28 2.64 -20.22 -7.72
C ALA A 28 2.77 -18.73 -8.12
N GLU A 29 1.70 -17.96 -7.99
CA GLU A 29 1.71 -16.52 -8.29
C GLU A 29 2.58 -15.72 -7.31
N ASP A 30 2.52 -16.04 -6.01
CA ASP A 30 3.31 -15.38 -4.97
C ASP A 30 4.81 -15.71 -5.11
N ALA A 31 5.11 -16.96 -5.50
CA ALA A 31 6.49 -17.39 -5.79
C ALA A 31 7.08 -16.60 -6.98
N VAL A 32 6.32 -16.45 -8.06
CA VAL A 32 6.71 -15.66 -9.25
C VAL A 32 6.89 -14.19 -8.91
N ILE A 33 5.96 -13.57 -8.18
CA ILE A 33 6.05 -12.17 -7.77
C ILE A 33 7.25 -11.96 -6.84
N GLY A 34 7.52 -12.90 -5.94
CA GLY A 34 8.68 -12.91 -5.06
C GLY A 34 10.00 -12.93 -5.85
N ALA A 35 10.12 -13.86 -6.79
CA ALA A 35 11.29 -14.01 -7.64
C ALA A 35 11.53 -12.80 -8.55
N LEU A 36 10.48 -12.26 -9.17
CA LEU A 36 10.59 -11.04 -9.98
C LEU A 36 11.08 -9.85 -9.17
N LYS A 37 10.59 -9.68 -7.93
CA LYS A 37 11.05 -8.61 -7.03
C LYS A 37 12.52 -8.80 -6.63
N ALA A 38 12.95 -10.03 -6.35
CA ALA A 38 14.34 -10.33 -6.00
C ALA A 38 15.28 -10.04 -7.18
N LEU A 39 14.90 -10.46 -8.40
CA LEU A 39 15.67 -10.19 -9.61
C LEU A 39 15.71 -8.69 -9.95
N GLN A 40 14.63 -7.94 -9.69
CA GLN A 40 14.57 -6.49 -9.94
C GLN A 40 15.35 -5.66 -8.91
N ALA A 41 15.46 -6.11 -7.67
CA ALA A 41 16.23 -5.41 -6.63
C ALA A 41 17.71 -5.31 -7.03
N GLU A 42 18.24 -6.36 -7.65
CA GLU A 42 19.68 -6.49 -7.95
C GLU A 42 20.10 -6.00 -9.34
N THR A 43 19.16 -5.45 -10.11
CA THR A 43 19.51 -4.72 -11.35
C THR A 43 20.16 -3.36 -11.08
N LYS A 44 20.20 -2.91 -9.82
CA LYS A 44 20.72 -1.59 -9.42
C LYS A 44 22.18 -1.56 -8.94
N HIS A 45 22.83 -2.71 -8.72
CA HIS A 45 24.21 -2.75 -8.23
C HIS A 45 25.17 -3.42 -9.23
N GLU A 46 26.30 -2.74 -9.44
CA GLU A 46 27.33 -3.06 -10.43
C GLU A 46 28.11 -4.36 -10.13
N MET A 47 28.50 -4.99 -11.25
CA MET A 47 29.66 -5.83 -11.48
C MET A 47 29.98 -6.99 -10.51
N GLY A 48 29.72 -8.21 -11.01
CA GLY A 48 30.70 -9.29 -10.90
C GLY A 48 30.42 -10.40 -9.89
N ARG A 49 29.36 -10.33 -9.09
CA ARG A 49 28.82 -11.49 -8.36
C ARG A 49 27.34 -11.65 -8.69
N THR A 50 26.98 -12.90 -8.93
CA THR A 50 25.90 -13.27 -9.85
C THR A 50 24.55 -12.69 -9.38
N GLN A 51 23.83 -12.02 -10.27
CA GLN A 51 22.49 -11.46 -9.98
C GLN A 51 21.54 -12.50 -9.39
N MET A 52 21.75 -13.77 -9.74
CA MET A 52 21.04 -14.91 -9.20
C MET A 52 21.38 -15.18 -7.73
N GLU A 53 22.64 -15.13 -7.32
CA GLU A 53 23.07 -15.40 -5.94
C GLU A 53 22.61 -14.31 -4.96
N ALA A 54 22.66 -13.05 -5.36
CA ALA A 54 22.09 -11.95 -4.57
C ALA A 54 20.56 -12.05 -4.47
N ALA A 55 19.88 -12.35 -5.58
CA ALA A 55 18.44 -12.58 -5.57
C ALA A 55 18.06 -13.82 -4.73
N MET A 56 18.88 -14.87 -4.72
CA MET A 56 18.70 -16.04 -3.86
C MET A 56 18.90 -15.69 -2.38
N ALA A 57 19.90 -14.89 -2.03
CA ALA A 57 20.07 -14.39 -0.66
C ALA A 57 18.85 -13.60 -0.17
N HIS A 58 18.24 -12.79 -1.06
CA HIS A 58 17.00 -12.08 -0.75
C HIS A 58 15.80 -13.04 -0.57
N MET A 59 15.70 -14.09 -1.39
CA MET A 59 14.66 -15.12 -1.26
C MET A 59 14.83 -15.97 0.01
N LYS A 60 16.06 -16.38 0.35
CA LYS A 60 16.41 -17.08 1.59
C LYS A 60 16.06 -16.25 2.82
N THR A 61 16.41 -14.96 2.82
CA THR A 61 16.07 -14.06 3.94
C THR A 61 14.56 -13.88 4.11
N ARG A 62 13.80 -13.93 3.01
CA ARG A 62 12.36 -13.69 3.02
C ARG A 62 11.53 -14.93 3.32
N TYR A 63 12.00 -16.11 2.91
CA TYR A 63 11.21 -17.34 2.96
C TYR A 63 11.91 -18.53 3.63
N GLY A 64 13.23 -18.49 3.83
CA GLY A 64 13.97 -19.55 4.51
C GLY A 64 13.94 -19.36 6.03
N LEU A 65 13.10 -20.11 6.74
CA LEU A 65 13.21 -20.25 8.19
C LEU A 65 12.75 -21.63 8.68
N LYS A 66 13.72 -22.56 8.70
CA LYS A 66 14.05 -23.46 9.83
C LYS A 66 15.43 -24.06 9.55
N SER A 67 16.46 -23.68 10.29
CA SER A 67 16.79 -24.32 11.58
C SER A 67 17.58 -23.35 12.49
N ALA A 68 17.28 -23.33 13.79
CA ALA A 68 17.98 -22.57 14.84
C ALA A 68 19.15 -23.38 15.46
N PRO A 69 19.90 -22.90 16.48
CA PRO A 69 20.46 -21.57 16.83
C PRO A 69 22.03 -21.62 16.91
N ASP A 70 22.66 -20.58 17.50
CA ASP A 70 24.13 -20.38 17.76
C ASP A 70 24.96 -19.87 16.56
N ASP A 71 25.91 -18.93 16.64
CA ASP A 71 26.52 -18.16 17.73
C ASP A 71 27.17 -16.89 17.10
N GLN A 72 27.70 -16.04 17.97
CA GLN A 72 28.23 -14.68 17.79
C GLN A 72 29.36 -14.48 16.77
N SER A 73 29.46 -13.22 16.34
CA SER A 73 30.66 -12.38 16.08
C SER A 73 30.45 -11.56 14.81
N GLY A 74 30.77 -10.27 14.73
CA GLY A 74 31.59 -9.41 15.57
C GLY A 74 32.20 -8.38 14.62
N ASP A 75 32.09 -7.10 14.99
CA ASP A 75 33.00 -6.00 14.61
C ASP A 75 33.08 -5.62 13.11
N ASP A 76 33.09 -4.37 12.67
CA ASP A 76 33.98 -3.29 13.10
C ASP A 76 33.37 -1.92 12.72
N GLU A 77 33.48 -0.97 13.64
CA GLU A 77 33.35 0.47 13.42
C GLU A 77 34.57 0.96 12.60
N PRO A 78 34.55 2.13 11.91
CA PRO A 78 34.88 3.34 12.65
C PRO A 78 34.15 4.61 12.19
N LYS A 79 34.04 5.52 13.17
CA LYS A 79 33.46 6.87 13.14
C LYS A 79 34.36 7.96 12.51
N LYS A 80 33.67 8.99 11.98
CA LYS A 80 33.91 10.48 12.03
C LYS A 80 34.96 11.11 11.08
N PRO A 81 34.99 12.47 10.87
CA PRO A 81 34.26 13.62 11.51
C PRO A 81 33.49 14.53 10.51
N ARG A 82 32.48 15.38 10.82
CA ARG A 82 32.24 16.53 11.73
C ARG A 82 32.80 17.92 11.29
N SER A 83 31.87 18.91 11.22
CA SER A 83 31.99 20.40 11.17
C SER A 83 32.22 21.05 9.79
N LYS A 84 31.64 22.20 9.38
CA LYS A 84 31.26 23.48 10.03
C LYS A 84 30.06 24.13 9.26
N LYS A 85 29.03 24.70 9.91
CA LYS A 85 28.81 26.11 10.36
C LYS A 85 28.47 27.10 9.21
N GLU A 86 27.28 27.72 9.34
CA GLU A 86 26.58 28.80 8.58
C GLU A 86 27.44 30.09 8.34
N PRO A 87 26.99 31.24 7.72
CA PRO A 87 25.60 31.69 7.45
C PRO A 87 25.29 32.67 6.24
N ASP A 88 23.99 33.03 6.15
CA ASP A 88 23.32 34.32 5.78
C ASP A 88 23.23 34.92 4.35
N LEU A 89 22.07 35.61 4.17
CA LEU A 89 21.65 36.68 3.22
C LEU A 89 21.11 36.22 1.84
N ASP A 90 20.01 36.72 1.25
CA ASP A 90 18.93 37.67 1.58
C ASP A 90 17.87 37.57 0.44
N GLU A 91 16.61 37.94 0.73
CA GLU A 91 15.51 38.42 -0.16
C GLU A 91 15.05 37.54 -1.36
N ASP A 92 13.78 37.18 -1.57
CA ASP A 92 12.62 38.06 -1.77
C ASP A 92 11.27 37.32 -1.59
N ALA A 93 10.23 38.14 -1.41
CA ALA A 93 8.79 37.90 -1.25
C ALA A 93 8.16 36.78 -2.12
N ASP A 94 7.01 36.15 -1.80
CA ASP A 94 5.72 36.79 -1.51
C ASP A 94 4.68 35.77 -0.95
N LEU A 95 3.58 36.32 -0.45
CA LEU A 95 2.48 35.86 0.39
C LEU A 95 1.78 34.56 -0.06
N THR A 96 1.36 33.68 0.86
CA THR A 96 0.00 33.65 1.45
C THR A 96 0.01 32.52 2.49
N THR A 97 -0.27 32.69 3.78
CA THR A 97 -1.62 32.76 4.33
C THR A 97 -1.47 32.90 5.85
N ARG A 98 -1.74 34.09 6.39
CA ARG A 98 -1.98 34.32 7.82
C ARG A 98 -3.49 34.25 8.05
N LEU A 99 -3.92 33.37 8.97
CA LEU A 99 -5.16 33.36 9.79
C LEU A 99 -5.45 31.86 10.07
N ASN A 100 -5.16 31.30 11.24
CA ASN A 100 -5.77 31.70 12.49
C ASN A 100 -4.89 31.38 13.71
N LYS A 101 -4.87 32.37 14.61
CA LYS A 101 -4.19 32.39 15.90
C LYS A 101 -5.12 31.78 16.96
N LYS A 102 -4.59 30.76 17.65
CA LYS A 102 -4.56 30.64 19.12
C LYS A 102 -5.90 30.42 19.85
N LEU A 103 -6.07 29.19 20.34
CA LEU A 103 -6.37 28.97 21.76
C LEU A 103 -5.34 27.98 22.32
N ALA A 104 -4.65 28.43 23.37
CA ALA A 104 -3.66 27.69 24.14
C ALA A 104 -4.06 27.74 25.60
N ALA A 105 -4.17 26.57 26.22
CA ALA A 105 -4.09 26.25 27.65
C ALA A 105 -4.54 24.78 27.75
N LYS A 106 -3.91 23.82 28.43
CA LYS A 106 -2.86 23.74 29.45
C LYS A 106 -2.54 22.23 29.52
N GLY A 107 -1.32 21.78 29.28
CA GLY A 107 -0.48 21.24 30.36
C GLY A 107 -0.29 19.72 30.27
N THR A 108 0.95 19.29 30.56
CA THR A 108 1.43 17.95 30.97
C THR A 108 1.52 16.82 29.93
N GLY A 109 2.74 16.63 29.41
CA GLY A 109 3.55 15.44 29.67
C GLY A 109 3.25 14.15 28.89
N SER A 110 4.00 13.89 27.81
CA SER A 110 4.63 12.58 27.60
C SER A 110 5.66 12.61 26.49
N THR A 111 6.84 12.13 26.86
CA THR A 111 8.02 11.77 26.08
C THR A 111 7.67 11.03 24.78
N ILE A 112 8.11 11.56 23.63
CA ILE A 112 7.99 10.87 22.33
C ILE A 112 9.35 10.26 21.99
N SER A 113 9.50 8.96 22.27
CA SER A 113 10.55 8.13 21.72
C SER A 113 10.31 7.91 20.20
N PRO A 114 11.33 7.98 19.33
CA PRO A 114 11.16 7.71 17.90
C PRO A 114 11.20 6.19 17.69
N LYS A 115 10.06 5.50 17.86
CA LYS A 115 9.98 4.07 17.53
C LYS A 115 9.70 3.90 16.03
N ALA A 116 10.67 3.30 15.37
CA ALA A 116 10.69 2.82 14.00
C ALA A 116 9.30 2.45 13.45
N ARG A 117 8.93 3.10 12.34
CA ARG A 117 7.73 2.76 11.56
C ARG A 117 7.92 1.41 10.88
N ARG A 118 7.58 0.34 11.58
CA ARG A 118 7.21 -0.93 10.94
C ARG A 118 6.00 -0.66 10.04
N ARG A 119 6.12 -0.89 8.73
CA ARG A 119 4.97 -0.96 7.81
C ARG A 119 4.08 -2.12 8.30
N PRO A 120 2.84 -1.88 8.75
CA PRO A 120 1.93 -2.96 9.04
C PRO A 120 1.31 -3.41 7.72
N GLU A 121 1.92 -4.38 7.07
CA GLU A 121 1.19 -5.25 6.15
C GLU A 121 0.18 -6.04 6.99
N GLY A 122 -1.10 -6.01 6.59
CA GLY A 122 -2.16 -6.85 7.16
C GLY A 122 -3.00 -6.28 8.29
N LYS A 123 -2.83 -5.02 8.73
CA LYS A 123 -3.84 -4.41 9.62
C LYS A 123 -4.98 -3.88 8.75
N LYS A 124 -6.04 -4.70 8.58
CA LYS A 124 -7.34 -4.19 8.13
C LYS A 124 -7.61 -2.93 8.94
N THR A 125 -7.75 -1.79 8.26
CA THR A 125 -8.02 -0.54 8.97
C THR A 125 -9.31 -0.76 9.75
N LYS A 126 -9.43 -0.23 10.98
CA LYS A 126 -10.68 -0.33 11.79
C LYS A 126 -11.94 -0.02 10.97
N LEU A 127 -11.80 0.80 9.93
CA LEU A 127 -12.82 1.12 8.95
C LEU A 127 -13.32 -0.09 8.15
N GLN A 128 -12.42 -0.94 7.64
CA GLN A 128 -12.74 -2.16 6.87
C GLN A 128 -13.51 -3.16 7.73
N ASP A 129 -13.03 -3.42 8.95
CA ASP A 129 -13.71 -4.31 9.88
C ASP A 129 -15.09 -3.75 10.23
N ASN A 130 -15.20 -2.43 10.47
CA ASN A 130 -16.50 -1.82 10.74
C ASN A 130 -17.48 -1.97 9.59
N VAL A 131 -17.06 -1.78 8.33
CA VAL A 131 -17.95 -1.93 7.17
C VAL A 131 -18.38 -3.37 6.98
N ARG A 132 -17.44 -4.34 7.06
CA ARG A 132 -17.75 -5.76 6.87
C ARG A 132 -18.49 -6.42 8.04
N SER A 133 -18.32 -5.93 9.27
CA SER A 133 -18.93 -6.55 10.46
C SER A 133 -20.43 -6.27 10.60
N LYS A 134 -20.97 -5.31 9.85
CA LYS A 134 -22.40 -4.94 9.90
C LYS A 134 -22.95 -4.93 8.48
N GLY A 135 -24.07 -5.64 8.27
CA GLY A 135 -24.84 -5.54 7.04
C GLY A 135 -25.43 -4.14 6.86
N ALA A 136 -25.74 -3.80 5.61
CA ALA A 136 -26.50 -2.62 5.25
C ALA A 136 -27.88 -2.67 5.90
N LYS A 137 -28.33 -1.53 6.42
CA LYS A 137 -29.68 -1.39 6.96
C LYS A 137 -30.74 -1.78 5.92
N ARG A 138 -30.46 -1.47 4.66
CA ARG A 138 -31.20 -1.97 3.49
C ARG A 138 -30.37 -3.02 2.76
N SER A 139 -30.90 -4.23 2.66
CA SER A 139 -30.27 -5.33 1.94
C SER A 139 -29.98 -5.00 0.47
N GLU A 140 -30.81 -4.18 -0.18
CA GLU A 140 -30.60 -3.71 -1.56
C GLU A 140 -29.31 -2.89 -1.74
N ASN A 141 -28.84 -2.20 -0.70
CA ASN A 141 -27.60 -1.43 -0.74
C ASN A 141 -26.36 -2.30 -0.50
N GLN A 142 -26.51 -3.52 0.03
CA GLN A 142 -25.39 -4.41 0.35
C GLN A 142 -24.43 -4.64 -0.83
N PRO A 143 -24.89 -5.00 -2.05
CA PRO A 143 -23.98 -5.19 -3.18
C PRO A 143 -23.21 -3.93 -3.55
N LEU A 144 -23.83 -2.75 -3.41
CA LEU A 144 -23.16 -1.47 -3.65
C LEU A 144 -22.08 -1.19 -2.58
N VAL A 145 -22.38 -1.49 -1.32
CA VAL A 145 -21.43 -1.37 -0.20
C VAL A 145 -20.23 -2.29 -0.43
N ASP A 146 -20.46 -3.55 -0.76
CA ASP A 146 -19.40 -4.54 -0.98
C ASP A 146 -18.46 -4.12 -2.12
N GLN A 147 -19.03 -3.62 -3.23
CA GLN A 147 -18.24 -3.13 -4.36
C GLN A 147 -17.46 -1.84 -4.03
N LEU A 148 -18.03 -0.92 -3.25
CA LEU A 148 -17.31 0.26 -2.77
C LEU A 148 -16.15 -0.09 -1.84
N VAL A 149 -16.33 -1.10 -0.98
CA VAL A 149 -15.26 -1.64 -0.12
C VAL A 149 -14.15 -2.22 -0.99
N GLN A 150 -14.49 -3.08 -1.95
CA GLN A 150 -13.51 -3.71 -2.84
C GLN A 150 -12.74 -2.66 -3.66
N LEU A 151 -13.43 -1.64 -4.19
CA LEU A 151 -12.78 -0.52 -4.87
C LEU A 151 -11.85 0.26 -3.93
N GLY A 152 -12.31 0.53 -2.71
CA GLY A 152 -11.51 1.23 -1.71
C GLY A 152 -10.26 0.46 -1.31
N GLU A 153 -10.36 -0.86 -1.13
CA GLU A 153 -9.22 -1.74 -0.87
C GLU A 153 -8.23 -1.66 -2.03
N TYR A 154 -8.70 -1.83 -3.26
CA TYR A 154 -7.86 -1.74 -4.44
C TYR A 154 -7.13 -0.38 -4.52
N GLU A 155 -7.84 0.74 -4.37
CA GLU A 155 -7.25 2.07 -4.40
C GLU A 155 -6.19 2.25 -3.30
N MET A 156 -6.40 1.70 -2.10
CA MET A 156 -5.41 1.75 -1.01
C MET A 156 -4.16 0.93 -1.35
N HIS A 157 -4.31 -0.28 -1.90
CA HIS A 157 -3.18 -1.13 -2.27
C HIS A 157 -2.39 -0.55 -3.46
N SER A 158 -3.07 0.12 -4.39
CA SER A 158 -2.48 0.78 -5.56
C SER A 158 -1.84 2.15 -5.24
N GLY A 159 -1.69 2.51 -3.95
CA GLY A 159 -1.06 3.76 -3.50
C GLY A 159 -2.00 4.97 -3.42
N HIS A 160 -3.23 4.87 -3.90
CA HIS A 160 -4.26 5.91 -3.84
C HIS A 160 -5.01 5.90 -2.49
N THR A 161 -4.26 5.92 -1.38
CA THR A 161 -4.79 5.71 -0.03
C THR A 161 -5.93 6.66 0.33
N GLN A 162 -5.82 7.96 0.01
CA GLN A 162 -6.87 8.93 0.34
C GLN A 162 -8.16 8.69 -0.45
N ARG A 163 -8.06 8.26 -1.72
CA ARG A 163 -9.23 7.91 -2.53
C ARG A 163 -9.92 6.68 -1.95
N GLY A 164 -9.14 5.66 -1.63
CA GLY A 164 -9.68 4.43 -1.03
C GLY A 164 -10.33 4.67 0.33
N ILE A 165 -9.77 5.53 1.19
CA ILE A 165 -10.42 5.97 2.45
C ILE A 165 -11.75 6.67 2.16
N ALA A 166 -11.82 7.52 1.13
CA ALA A 166 -13.07 8.17 0.74
C ALA A 166 -14.12 7.16 0.25
N ARG A 167 -13.73 6.12 -0.51
CA ARG A 167 -14.64 5.02 -0.90
C ARG A 167 -15.18 4.29 0.32
N MET A 168 -14.31 3.97 1.28
CA MET A 168 -14.69 3.29 2.51
C MET A 168 -15.66 4.12 3.35
N ARG A 169 -15.43 5.43 3.47
CA ARG A 169 -16.37 6.33 4.13
C ARG A 169 -17.71 6.36 3.41
N ALA A 170 -17.72 6.42 2.08
CA ALA A 170 -18.95 6.37 1.31
C ALA A 170 -19.70 5.04 1.52
N ALA A 171 -18.99 3.91 1.56
CA ALA A 171 -19.56 2.59 1.83
C ALA A 171 -20.26 2.56 3.20
N MET A 172 -19.66 3.15 4.25
CA MET A 172 -20.31 3.27 5.57
C MET A 172 -21.63 4.03 5.50
N GLN A 173 -21.66 5.13 4.76
CA GLN A 173 -22.84 6.01 4.71
C GLN A 173 -23.97 5.38 3.89
N VAL A 174 -23.63 4.70 2.79
CA VAL A 174 -24.59 3.92 1.99
C VAL A 174 -25.12 2.70 2.77
N ARG A 175 -24.32 2.16 3.69
CA ARG A 175 -24.75 1.09 4.59
C ARG A 175 -25.72 1.58 5.67
N ASP A 176 -25.45 2.76 6.23
CA ASP A 176 -26.16 3.31 7.40
C ASP A 176 -27.41 4.12 7.03
N VAL A 177 -27.66 4.38 5.74
CA VAL A 177 -28.87 5.06 5.25
C VAL A 177 -30.07 4.10 5.17
N ASP A 178 -31.26 4.63 5.48
CA ASP A 178 -32.52 3.87 5.47
C ASP A 178 -33.21 3.85 4.08
N GLU A 179 -32.62 4.53 3.10
CA GLU A 179 -33.08 4.67 1.72
C GLU A 179 -32.23 3.83 0.75
N VAL A 180 -32.86 3.35 -0.33
CA VAL A 180 -32.14 2.62 -1.39
C VAL A 180 -31.44 3.61 -2.30
N ILE A 181 -30.12 3.49 -2.41
CA ILE A 181 -29.30 4.37 -3.24
C ILE A 181 -29.30 3.83 -4.67
N LYS A 182 -29.89 4.61 -5.59
CA LYS A 182 -30.02 4.27 -7.02
C LYS A 182 -29.19 5.19 -7.92
N SER A 183 -28.52 6.18 -7.35
CA SER A 183 -27.65 7.10 -8.08
C SER A 183 -26.58 7.71 -7.18
N GLY A 184 -25.46 8.11 -7.77
CA GLY A 184 -24.41 8.89 -7.13
C GLY A 184 -24.91 10.28 -6.71
N ALA A 185 -25.87 10.86 -7.41
CA ALA A 185 -26.52 12.10 -6.99
C ALA A 185 -27.24 11.96 -5.63
N GLN A 186 -27.90 10.82 -5.38
CA GLN A 186 -28.45 10.51 -4.06
C GLN A 186 -27.33 10.29 -3.04
N ALA A 187 -26.30 9.52 -3.40
CA ALA A 187 -25.17 9.26 -2.50
C ALA A 187 -24.45 10.55 -2.09
N LYS A 188 -24.33 11.54 -2.98
CA LYS A 188 -23.68 12.84 -2.72
C LYS A 188 -24.36 13.65 -1.61
N LYS A 189 -25.64 13.39 -1.31
CA LYS A 189 -26.36 14.05 -0.22
C LYS A 189 -25.97 13.50 1.16
N LEU A 190 -25.33 12.33 1.21
CA LEU A 190 -24.89 11.70 2.44
C LEU A 190 -23.64 12.39 3.00
N ASP A 191 -23.53 12.41 4.33
CA ASP A 191 -22.37 13.00 5.01
C ASP A 191 -21.07 12.33 4.54
N ARG A 192 -20.00 13.09 4.31
CA ARG A 192 -18.68 12.59 3.86
C ARG A 192 -18.66 11.88 2.50
N VAL A 193 -19.71 11.97 1.70
CA VAL A 193 -19.70 11.51 0.30
C VAL A 193 -19.41 12.68 -0.63
N GLY A 194 -18.15 12.80 -1.05
CA GLY A 194 -17.72 13.84 -1.98
C GLY A 194 -18.13 13.56 -3.44
N PRO A 195 -17.95 14.54 -4.35
CA PRO A 195 -18.26 14.38 -5.78
C PRO A 195 -17.56 13.17 -6.43
N SER A 196 -16.29 12.92 -6.07
CA SER A 196 -15.56 11.76 -6.57
C SER A 196 -16.19 10.44 -6.09
N ALA A 197 -16.61 10.38 -4.81
CA ALA A 197 -17.29 9.23 -4.22
C ALA A 197 -18.60 8.93 -4.97
N ALA A 198 -19.43 9.97 -5.14
CA ALA A 198 -20.68 9.90 -5.90
C ALA A 198 -20.48 9.39 -7.33
N ALA A 199 -19.49 9.90 -8.07
CA ALA A 199 -19.22 9.47 -9.43
C ALA A 199 -18.88 7.97 -9.54
N LYS A 200 -18.19 7.39 -8.54
CA LYS A 200 -17.94 5.94 -8.53
C LYS A 200 -19.15 5.14 -8.10
N VAL A 201 -20.04 5.68 -7.27
CA VAL A 201 -21.33 5.05 -6.99
C VAL A 201 -22.12 4.92 -8.30
N ASP A 202 -22.18 5.99 -9.10
CA ASP A 202 -22.79 5.92 -10.44
C ASP A 202 -22.09 4.91 -11.34
N ALA A 203 -20.76 4.88 -11.37
CA ALA A 203 -20.01 3.92 -12.18
C ALA A 203 -20.28 2.47 -11.76
N ILE A 204 -20.38 2.20 -10.45
CA ILE A 204 -20.71 0.88 -9.90
C ILE A 204 -22.14 0.49 -10.25
N LEU A 205 -23.09 1.40 -10.12
CA LEU A 205 -24.50 1.11 -10.43
C LEU A 205 -24.72 0.85 -11.92
N ASN A 206 -23.98 1.53 -12.81
CA ASN A 206 -24.14 1.40 -14.25
C ASN A 206 -23.31 0.27 -14.87
N ALA A 207 -22.07 0.08 -14.40
CA ALA A 207 -21.07 -0.80 -15.04
C ALA A 207 -20.38 -1.75 -14.05
N GLY A 208 -20.83 -1.78 -12.80
CA GLY A 208 -20.24 -2.58 -11.73
C GLY A 208 -18.83 -2.14 -11.35
N LEU A 209 -18.20 -2.97 -10.52
CA LEU A 209 -16.83 -2.75 -10.07
C LEU A 209 -15.82 -2.61 -11.22
N LYS A 210 -15.97 -3.40 -12.30
CA LYS A 210 -15.10 -3.33 -13.48
C LYS A 210 -15.13 -1.95 -14.12
N GLY A 211 -16.32 -1.39 -14.34
CA GLY A 211 -16.46 -0.03 -14.88
C GLY A 211 -15.85 1.02 -13.96
N ALA A 212 -16.00 0.85 -12.66
CA ALA A 212 -15.40 1.75 -11.66
C ALA A 212 -13.86 1.64 -11.62
N MET A 213 -13.28 0.49 -11.96
CA MET A 213 -11.84 0.24 -11.99
C MET A 213 -11.17 0.54 -13.34
N ARG A 214 -11.94 0.82 -14.40
CA ARG A 214 -11.43 1.05 -15.77
C ARG A 214 -10.30 2.08 -15.87
N GLU A 215 -10.27 3.06 -14.98
CA GLU A 215 -9.20 4.08 -14.96
C GLU A 215 -7.84 3.55 -14.49
N TYR A 216 -7.82 2.38 -13.87
CA TYR A 216 -6.62 1.73 -13.34
C TYR A 216 -6.17 0.54 -14.19
N GLU A 217 -6.95 0.14 -15.21
CA GLU A 217 -6.50 -0.86 -16.16
C GLU A 217 -5.36 -0.28 -17.02
N PRO A 218 -4.27 -1.03 -17.22
CA PRO A 218 -3.20 -0.59 -18.11
C PRO A 218 -3.80 -0.44 -19.51
N LYS A 219 -3.76 0.78 -20.06
CA LYS A 219 -4.07 0.99 -21.47
C LYS A 219 -3.03 0.21 -22.25
N ALA A 220 -3.44 -0.88 -22.91
CA ALA A 220 -2.61 -1.59 -23.86
C ALA A 220 -2.21 -0.58 -24.95
N GLY A 221 -0.96 -0.15 -24.90
CA GLY A 221 -0.31 0.71 -25.89
C GLY A 221 0.41 -0.13 -26.93
#